data_AF-A0A2W6PH68-F1
#
_entry.id   AF-A0A2W6PH68-F1
#
_cell.length_a   1.000
_cell.length_b   1.000
_cell.length_c   1.000
_cell.angle_alpha   90.00
_cell.angle_beta   90.00
_cell.angle_gamma   90.00
#
_symmetry.space_group_name_H-M   'P 1'
#
loop_
_entity.id
_entity.type
_entity.pdbx_description
1 polymer ?
#
loop_
_entity_poly.entity_id
_entity_poly.type
_entity_poly.pdbx_seq_one_letter_code
_entity_poly.pdbx_strand_id
1 'polypeptide(L)'
;MRTKKAEPSTVGEILNEEFLKPMNMSLCKLAELTGMSYSRIRKIIIHNDPISIKEALLLAEVFHTDPDFWINLQNVHHYWHQKCN
;
A
#
# COMPACT_ATOMS: atom_id res chain seq x y z
N MET A 1 21.37 -15.79 16.59
CA MET A 1 20.78 -15.88 15.24
C MET A 1 21.02 -14.56 14.53
N ARG A 2 21.72 -14.54 13.38
CA ARG A 2 21.75 -13.36 12.51
C ARG A 2 20.41 -13.32 11.77
N THR A 3 19.45 -12.56 12.28
CA THR A 3 18.20 -12.30 11.55
C THR A 3 18.58 -11.56 10.26
N LYS A 4 18.56 -12.25 9.12
CA LYS A 4 18.54 -11.60 7.81
C LYS A 4 17.42 -10.58 7.88
N LYS A 5 17.75 -9.29 7.81
CA LYS A 5 16.76 -8.22 7.86
C LYS A 5 15.98 -8.31 6.56
N ALA A 6 14.81 -8.96 6.59
CA ALA A 6 13.95 -9.10 5.43
C ALA A 6 13.56 -7.71 4.90
N GLU A 7 13.39 -7.61 3.59
CA GLU A 7 12.84 -6.42 2.97
C GLU A 7 11.43 -6.15 3.55
N PRO A 8 11.13 -4.94 4.03
CA PRO A 8 9.79 -4.59 4.47
C PRO A 8 8.80 -4.72 3.32
N SER A 9 7.57 -5.14 3.60
CA SER A 9 6.53 -5.17 2.57
C SER A 9 6.20 -3.77 2.05
N THR A 10 5.88 -3.69 0.76
CA THR A 10 5.42 -2.43 0.15
C THR A 10 3.97 -2.15 0.48
N VAL A 11 3.54 -0.90 0.27
CA VAL A 11 2.11 -0.54 0.35
C VAL A 11 1.26 -1.40 -0.58
N GLY A 12 1.75 -1.65 -1.80
CA GLY A 12 1.04 -2.45 -2.80
C GLY A 12 0.84 -3.91 -2.38
N GLU A 13 1.88 -4.51 -1.79
CA GLU A 13 1.83 -5.88 -1.26
C GLU A 13 0.83 -6.00 -0.11
N ILE A 14 0.92 -5.10 0.89
CA ILE A 14 -0.01 -5.10 2.02
C ILE A 14 -1.45 -4.88 1.55
N LEU A 15 -1.67 -3.90 0.67
CA LEU A 15 -3.00 -3.61 0.12
C LEU A 15 -3.59 -4.83 -0.60
N ASN A 16 -2.79 -5.56 -1.38
CA ASN A 16 -3.27 -6.71 -2.13
C ASN A 16 -3.51 -7.93 -1.24
N GLU A 17 -2.53 -8.31 -0.43
CA GLU A 17 -2.53 -9.56 0.33
C GLU A 17 -3.42 -9.50 1.58
N GLU A 18 -3.44 -8.36 2.30
CA GLU A 18 -4.13 -8.25 3.59
C GLU A 18 -5.53 -7.65 3.48
N PHE A 19 -5.84 -6.95 2.39
CA PHE A 19 -7.14 -6.28 2.21
C PHE A 19 -7.91 -6.80 1.00
N LEU A 20 -7.36 -6.67 -0.21
CA LEU A 20 -8.13 -6.99 -1.42
C LEU A 20 -8.44 -8.48 -1.56
N LYS A 21 -7.46 -9.37 -1.34
CA LYS A 21 -7.67 -10.81 -1.40
C LYS A 21 -8.66 -11.33 -0.34
N PRO A 22 -8.51 -11.00 0.95
CA PRO A 22 -9.45 -11.47 1.98
C PRO A 22 -10.87 -10.96 1.78
N MET A 23 -11.03 -9.74 1.23
CA MET A 23 -12.33 -9.16 0.93
C MET A 23 -12.90 -9.59 -0.44
N ASN A 24 -12.17 -10.40 -1.21
CA ASN A 24 -12.48 -10.76 -2.60
C ASN A 24 -12.84 -9.51 -3.45
N MET A 25 -12.11 -8.41 -3.22
CA MET A 25 -12.38 -7.11 -3.81
C MET A 25 -11.51 -6.90 -5.05
N SER A 26 -12.13 -6.52 -6.16
CA SER A 26 -11.41 -6.20 -7.40
C SER A 26 -10.82 -4.79 -7.37
N LEU A 27 -9.78 -4.55 -8.17
CA LEU A 27 -9.18 -3.22 -8.31
C LEU A 27 -10.18 -2.19 -8.86
N CYS A 28 -11.10 -2.63 -9.73
CA CYS A 28 -12.19 -1.79 -10.22
C CYS A 28 -13.10 -1.36 -9.07
N LYS A 29 -13.41 -2.28 -8.15
CA LYS A 29 -14.25 -1.95 -7.00
C LYS A 29 -13.55 -0.95 -6.07
N LEU A 30 -12.26 -1.13 -5.82
CA LEU A 30 -11.49 -0.16 -5.05
C LEU A 30 -11.43 1.22 -5.74
N ALA A 31 -11.33 1.25 -7.08
CA ALA A 31 -11.36 2.49 -7.86
C ALA A 31 -12.67 3.25 -7.66
N GLU A 32 -13.80 2.53 -7.70
CA GLU A 32 -15.12 3.12 -7.44
C GLU A 32 -15.24 3.68 -6.02
N LEU A 33 -14.77 2.94 -5.02
CA LEU A 33 -14.89 3.34 -3.60
C LEU A 33 -14.01 4.53 -3.26
N THR A 34 -12.78 4.56 -3.77
CA THR A 34 -11.80 5.62 -3.48
C THR A 34 -11.90 6.82 -4.43
N GLY A 35 -12.62 6.67 -5.56
CA GLY A 35 -12.60 7.65 -6.65
C GLY A 35 -11.26 7.75 -7.39
N MET A 36 -10.29 6.88 -7.09
CA MET A 36 -9.03 6.81 -7.82
C MET A 36 -9.21 6.13 -9.18
N SER A 37 -8.37 6.45 -10.15
CA SER A 37 -8.38 5.70 -11.41
C SER A 37 -7.85 4.28 -11.21
N TYR A 38 -8.43 3.31 -11.94
CA TYR A 38 -7.93 1.93 -11.95
C TYR A 38 -6.43 1.85 -12.23
N SER A 39 -5.95 2.63 -13.19
CA SER A 39 -4.52 2.71 -13.55
C SER A 39 -3.66 3.17 -12.38
N ARG A 40 -4.15 4.07 -11.52
CA ARG A 40 -3.41 4.53 -10.33
C ARG A 40 -3.31 3.42 -9.29
N ILE A 41 -4.42 2.75 -8.97
CA ILE A 41 -4.44 1.61 -8.05
C ILE A 41 -3.51 0.50 -8.56
N ARG A 42 -3.56 0.20 -9.85
CA ARG A 42 -2.68 -0.80 -10.48
C ARG A 42 -1.21 -0.44 -10.33
N LYS A 43 -0.84 0.84 -10.43
CA LYS A 43 0.54 1.28 -10.22
C LYS A 43 1.00 1.11 -8.78
N ILE A 44 0.15 1.41 -7.81
CA ILE A 44 0.46 1.21 -6.38
C ILE A 44 0.74 -0.28 -6.11
N ILE A 45 -0.07 -1.18 -6.69
CA ILE A 45 0.02 -2.63 -6.42
C ILE A 45 1.14 -3.31 -7.20
N ILE A 46 1.30 -3.01 -8.49
CA ILE A 46 2.24 -3.75 -9.37
C ILE A 46 3.60 -3.07 -9.44
N HIS A 47 3.62 -1.73 -9.47
CA HIS A 47 4.85 -0.97 -9.65
C HIS A 47 5.42 -0.45 -8.33
N ASN A 48 4.77 -0.77 -7.20
CA ASN A 48 5.13 -0.25 -5.88
C ASN A 48 5.27 1.28 -5.88
N ASP A 49 4.46 1.96 -6.70
CA ASP A 49 4.47 3.42 -6.76
C ASP A 49 4.09 3.99 -5.38
N PRO A 50 4.80 5.03 -4.90
CA PRO A 50 4.47 5.66 -3.64
C PRO A 50 3.08 6.29 -3.71
N ILE A 51 2.38 6.23 -2.58
CA ILE A 51 1.09 6.88 -2.36
C ILE A 51 1.29 8.30 -1.82
N SER A 52 0.36 9.17 -2.15
CA SER A 52 0.22 10.51 -1.57
C SER A 52 -0.60 10.48 -0.28
N ILE A 53 -0.50 11.55 0.53
CA ILE A 53 -1.31 11.71 1.77
C ILE A 53 -2.80 11.61 1.47
N LYS A 54 -3.26 12.20 0.36
CA LYS A 54 -4.66 12.11 -0.06
C LYS A 54 -5.10 10.67 -0.34
N GLU A 55 -4.24 9.89 -0.99
CA GLU A 55 -4.54 8.48 -1.28
C GLU A 55 -4.51 7.63 -0.02
N ALA A 56 -3.61 7.91 0.93
CA ALA A 56 -3.60 7.28 2.24
C ALA A 56 -4.91 7.53 3.01
N LEU A 57 -5.45 8.75 2.97
CA LEU A 57 -6.75 9.09 3.56
C LEU A 57 -7.91 8.32 2.93
N LEU A 58 -7.93 8.20 1.60
CA LEU A 58 -8.97 7.44 0.89
C LEU A 58 -8.92 5.94 1.20
N LEU A 59 -7.71 5.37 1.30
CA LEU A 59 -7.53 3.97 1.68
C LEU A 59 -7.96 3.73 3.13
N ALA A 60 -7.59 4.65 4.04
CA ALA A 60 -8.01 4.62 5.44
C ALA A 60 -9.54 4.63 5.59
N GLU A 61 -10.24 5.46 4.83
CA GLU A 61 -11.70 5.52 4.84
C GLU A 61 -12.33 4.21 4.35
N VAL A 62 -11.83 3.64 3.25
CA VAL A 62 -12.38 2.41 2.66
C VAL A 62 -12.13 1.18 3.53
N PHE A 63 -10.96 1.08 4.16
CA PHE A 63 -10.56 -0.10 4.93
C PHE A 63 -10.72 0.05 6.44
N HIS A 64 -11.27 1.18 6.90
CA HIS A 64 -11.39 1.52 8.31
C HIS A 64 -10.05 1.41 9.06
N THR A 65 -8.98 1.92 8.44
CA THR A 65 -7.64 1.99 9.02
C THR A 65 -7.21 3.45 9.23
N ASP A 66 -6.02 3.67 9.76
CA ASP A 66 -5.46 5.01 9.91
C ASP A 66 -4.67 5.44 8.68
N PRO A 67 -4.72 6.72 8.25
CA PRO A 67 -3.90 7.21 7.14
C PRO A 67 -2.40 7.07 7.42
N ASP A 68 -1.99 7.25 8.68
CA ASP A 68 -0.61 7.12 9.13
C ASP A 68 -0.08 5.70 8.98
N PHE A 69 -0.94 4.68 9.05
CA PHE A 69 -0.55 3.29 8.81
C PHE A 69 0.04 3.14 7.39
N TRP A 70 -0.66 3.67 6.39
CA TRP A 70 -0.24 3.58 4.98
C TRP A 70 1.02 4.40 4.70
N ILE A 71 1.12 5.59 5.27
CA ILE A 71 2.31 6.44 5.15
C ILE A 71 3.52 5.78 5.84
N ASN A 72 3.32 5.17 7.00
CA ASN A 72 4.39 4.50 7.72
C ASN A 72 4.92 3.27 6.95
N LEU A 73 4.05 2.49 6.31
CA LEU A 73 4.48 1.39 5.44
C LEU A 73 5.44 1.87 4.34
N GLN A 74 5.06 2.95 3.64
CA GLN A 74 5.92 3.55 2.63
C GLN A 74 7.24 4.05 3.21
N ASN A 75 7.20 4.75 4.35
CA ASN A 75 8.41 5.29 4.98
C ASN A 75 9.37 4.17 5.39
N VAL A 76 8.88 3.11 6.03
CA VAL A 76 9.70 1.97 6.45
C VAL A 76 10.38 1.30 5.25
N HIS A 77 9.65 1.07 4.17
CA HIS A 77 10.20 0.52 2.93
C HIS A 77 11.25 1.44 2.31
N HIS A 78 10.94 2.74 2.23
CA HIS A 78 11.86 3.75 1.71
C HIS A 78 13.17 3.86 2.52
N TYR A 79 13.08 3.88 3.86
CA TYR A 79 14.26 3.89 4.74
C TYR A 79 15.10 2.63 4.60
N TRP A 80 14.47 1.48 4.40
CA TRP A 80 15.19 0.23 4.16
C TRP A 80 15.96 0.29 2.84
N HIS A 81 15.34 0.76 1.77
CA HIS A 81 16.02 0.94 0.48
C HIS A 81 17.19 1.92 0.55
N GLN A 82 17.02 3.07 1.22
CA GLN A 82 18.11 4.03 1.41
C GLN A 82 19.31 3.43 2.16
N LYS A 83 19.07 2.57 3.16
CA LYS A 83 20.12 1.97 3.99
C LYS A 83 20.86 0.83 3.29
N CYS A 84 20.23 0.15 2.35
CA CYS A 84 20.78 -0.99 1.63
C CYS A 84 21.54 -0.60 0.34
N ASN A 85 21.53 0.68 -0.03
CA ASN A 85 22.22 1.26 -1.17
C ASN A 85 23.47 2.02 -0.72
#